data_AF-A0A0A9A7D4-F1
#
_entry.id   AF-A0A0A9A7D4-F1
#
_cell.length_a   1.000
_cell.length_b   1.000
_cell.length_c   1.000
_cell.angle_alpha   90.00
_cell.angle_beta   90.00
_cell.angle_gamma   90.00
#
_symmetry.space_group_name_H-M   'P 1'
#
loop_
_entity.id
_entity.type
_entity.pdbx_description
1 polymer ?
#
loop_
_entity_poly.entity_id
_entity_poly.type
_entity_poly.pdbx_seq_one_letter_code
_entity_poly.pdbx_strand_id
1 'polypeptide(L)'
;MLAPFTAGWQSNDLHPLIIERSEGSYVYDINGNKYLDSLAGLWCTALGGSEPRLVKAATEQLNKLPFYHSFWNRTTKPSLELAEEILSMFTAREMGKVFFTNSGSEANDSQVKLVWYYNNALGRPNKKKFIARSKAYHGSTLISASLTGLPALHQKFDLPAPFVLHTDCPHYWRFHLPGETEEEFATRLAKNLEDLILKEEPETIAAFIAEPVMGAGGVIPPPKTYFDKVQAVVKKYDILFIADEVSNTLSHEIKQRPTKRKREFTAKRKREFLLCRYC
;
A
#
# COMPACT_ATOMS: atom_id res chain seq x y z
N MET A 1 -26.79 9.25 -6.43
CA MET A 1 -25.80 8.40 -5.73
C MET A 1 -24.71 9.32 -5.18
N LEU A 2 -24.23 9.12 -3.95
CA LEU A 2 -23.01 9.81 -3.49
C LEU A 2 -21.80 9.04 -4.01
N ALA A 3 -21.33 9.42 -5.20
CA ALA A 3 -20.19 8.77 -5.82
C ALA A 3 -18.88 9.22 -5.15
N PRO A 4 -17.94 8.30 -4.87
CA PRO A 4 -16.65 8.65 -4.27
C PRO A 4 -15.86 9.59 -5.18
N PHE A 5 -15.11 10.52 -4.59
CA PHE A 5 -14.27 11.49 -5.32
C PHE A 5 -14.99 12.26 -6.44
N THR A 6 -16.30 12.47 -6.29
CA THR A 6 -17.15 13.21 -7.23
C THR A 6 -17.60 14.52 -6.58
N ALA A 7 -17.53 15.62 -7.32
CA ALA A 7 -17.90 16.91 -6.75
C ALA A 7 -19.41 16.93 -6.42
N GLY A 8 -19.80 17.50 -5.27
CA GLY A 8 -21.17 17.41 -4.76
C GLY A 8 -22.25 17.86 -5.76
N TRP A 9 -21.98 18.93 -6.52
CA TRP A 9 -22.88 19.42 -7.57
C TRP A 9 -23.11 18.42 -8.72
N GLN A 10 -22.16 17.53 -9.01
CA GLN A 10 -22.32 16.45 -9.99
C GLN A 10 -23.20 15.30 -9.47
N SER A 11 -23.52 15.26 -8.18
CA SER A 11 -24.44 14.25 -7.63
C SER A 11 -25.89 14.42 -8.12
N ASN A 12 -26.20 15.58 -8.70
CA ASN A 12 -27.48 15.89 -9.35
C ASN A 12 -27.49 15.56 -10.85
N ASP A 13 -26.38 15.05 -11.40
CA ASP A 13 -26.36 14.59 -12.79
C ASP A 13 -27.28 13.37 -12.95
N LEU A 14 -28.28 13.50 -13.81
CA LEU A 14 -29.26 12.46 -14.11
C LEU A 14 -28.77 11.50 -15.22
N HIS A 15 -27.61 11.79 -15.83
CA HIS A 15 -27.05 11.03 -16.94
C HIS A 15 -25.60 10.60 -16.68
N PRO A 16 -25.29 9.93 -15.56
CA PRO A 16 -23.96 9.38 -15.35
C PRO A 16 -23.62 8.34 -16.42
N LEU A 17 -22.33 8.14 -16.71
CA LEU A 17 -21.88 7.00 -17.50
C LEU A 17 -22.12 5.71 -16.70
N ILE A 18 -23.09 4.90 -17.15
CA ILE A 18 -23.44 3.63 -16.50
C ILE A 18 -22.74 2.49 -17.25
N ILE A 19 -21.74 1.89 -16.61
CA ILE A 19 -21.06 0.69 -17.11
C ILE A 19 -21.91 -0.54 -16.82
N GLU A 20 -22.19 -1.35 -17.83
CA GLU A 20 -23.07 -2.53 -17.75
C GLU A 20 -22.29 -3.84 -17.67
N ARG A 21 -21.26 -4.02 -18.51
CA ARG A 21 -20.48 -5.26 -18.56
C ARG A 21 -19.01 -5.01 -18.89
N SER A 22 -18.19 -6.01 -18.59
CA SER A 22 -16.75 -6.00 -18.87
C SER A 22 -16.32 -7.29 -19.58
N GLU A 23 -15.31 -7.21 -20.45
CA GLU A 23 -14.75 -8.36 -21.17
C GLU A 23 -13.27 -8.11 -21.45
N GLY A 24 -12.39 -8.87 -20.81
CA GLY A 24 -10.94 -8.64 -20.90
C GLY A 24 -10.59 -7.22 -20.45
N SER A 25 -9.87 -6.46 -21.28
CA SER A 25 -9.51 -5.06 -20.97
C SER A 25 -10.56 -4.03 -21.42
N TYR A 26 -11.77 -4.46 -21.78
CA TYR A 26 -12.83 -3.57 -22.25
C TYR A 26 -14.02 -3.53 -21.30
N VAL A 27 -14.68 -2.38 -21.25
CA VAL A 27 -15.97 -2.19 -20.59
C VAL A 27 -16.99 -1.64 -21.58
N TYR A 28 -18.27 -1.90 -21.32
CA TYR A 28 -19.37 -1.50 -22.17
C TYR A 28 -20.42 -0.76 -21.33
N ASP A 29 -20.92 0.36 -21.82
CA ASP A 29 -22.04 1.05 -21.17
C ASP A 29 -23.40 0.41 -21.53
N ILE A 30 -24.46 0.88 -20.87
CA ILE A 30 -25.84 0.44 -21.13
C ILE A 30 -26.37 0.76 -22.54
N ASN A 31 -25.67 1.60 -23.30
CA ASN A 31 -26.01 1.93 -24.68
C ASN A 31 -25.21 1.06 -25.68
N GLY A 32 -24.35 0.15 -25.18
CA GLY A 32 -23.51 -0.73 -25.98
C GLY A 32 -22.19 -0.11 -26.43
N ASN A 33 -21.85 1.11 -26.01
CA ASN A 33 -20.58 1.75 -26.35
C ASN A 33 -19.41 0.99 -25.69
N LYS A 34 -18.37 0.70 -26.46
CA LYS A 34 -17.18 -0.03 -26.01
C LYS A 34 -16.05 0.94 -25.64
N TYR A 35 -15.47 0.75 -24.46
CA TYR A 35 -14.35 1.54 -23.95
C TYR A 35 -13.17 0.64 -23.61
N LEU A 36 -11.96 1.07 -23.95
CA LEU A 36 -10.74 0.48 -23.40
C LEU A 36 -10.57 0.96 -21.96
N ASP A 37 -10.55 0.03 -21.01
CA ASP A 37 -10.26 0.32 -19.61
C ASP A 37 -8.74 0.36 -19.41
N SER A 38 -8.14 1.52 -19.67
CA SER A 38 -6.71 1.75 -19.53
C SER A 38 -6.24 1.88 -18.08
N LEU A 39 -7.17 1.88 -17.11
CA LEU A 39 -6.89 2.02 -15.68
C LEU A 39 -7.07 0.70 -14.91
N ALA A 40 -7.56 -0.35 -15.56
CA ALA A 40 -7.96 -1.61 -14.92
C ALA A 40 -8.92 -1.34 -13.74
N GLY A 41 -10.02 -0.64 -14.04
CA GLY A 41 -11.02 -0.12 -13.14
C GLY A 41 -10.44 1.03 -12.31
N LEU A 42 -9.72 0.65 -11.25
CA LEU A 42 -8.91 1.55 -10.46
C LEU A 42 -7.70 0.76 -9.94
N TRP A 43 -6.84 0.34 -10.86
CA TRP A 43 -5.62 -0.43 -10.59
C TRP A 43 -5.86 -1.82 -9.96
N CYS A 44 -7.03 -2.44 -10.19
CA CYS A 44 -7.43 -3.65 -9.47
C CYS A 44 -7.92 -4.80 -10.37
N THR A 45 -8.35 -4.55 -11.61
CA THR A 45 -8.84 -5.62 -12.51
C THR A 45 -7.70 -6.21 -13.35
N ALA A 46 -6.61 -6.64 -12.70
CA ALA A 46 -5.39 -7.10 -13.38
C ALA A 46 -5.59 -8.32 -14.31
N LEU A 47 -6.60 -9.15 -14.03
CA LEU A 47 -6.95 -10.32 -14.86
C LEU A 47 -8.02 -10.01 -15.92
N GLY A 48 -8.46 -8.75 -16.02
CA GLY A 48 -9.54 -8.32 -16.89
C GLY A 48 -10.94 -8.64 -16.37
N GLY A 49 -11.92 -8.07 -17.05
CA GLY A 49 -13.33 -8.25 -16.77
C GLY A 49 -13.86 -9.62 -17.17
N SER A 50 -14.76 -10.16 -16.34
CA SER A 50 -15.49 -11.41 -16.58
C SER A 50 -14.61 -12.67 -16.76
N GLU A 51 -13.48 -12.77 -16.05
CA GLU A 51 -12.62 -13.98 -16.04
C GLU A 51 -13.39 -15.21 -15.52
N PRO A 52 -13.69 -16.22 -16.37
CA PRO A 52 -14.56 -17.34 -15.99
C PRO A 52 -14.03 -18.17 -14.81
N ARG A 53 -12.70 -18.26 -14.64
CA ARG A 53 -12.11 -19.00 -13.51
C ARG A 53 -12.43 -18.35 -12.17
N LEU A 54 -12.42 -17.02 -12.09
CA LEU A 54 -12.77 -16.28 -10.87
C LEU A 54 -14.27 -16.43 -10.55
N VAL A 55 -15.13 -16.29 -11.57
CA VAL A 55 -16.59 -16.46 -11.40
C VAL A 55 -16.92 -17.86 -10.89
N LYS A 56 -16.29 -18.89 -11.47
CA LYS A 56 -16.47 -20.27 -11.05
C LYS A 56 -16.03 -20.48 -9.60
N ALA A 57 -14.81 -20.05 -9.24
CA ALA A 57 -14.28 -20.20 -7.89
C ALA A 57 -15.14 -19.50 -6.83
N ALA A 58 -15.59 -18.27 -7.13
CA ALA A 58 -16.48 -17.52 -6.25
C ALA A 58 -17.84 -18.23 -6.08
N THR A 59 -18.45 -18.68 -7.17
CA THR A 59 -19.74 -19.38 -7.15
C THR A 59 -19.67 -20.70 -6.36
N GLU A 60 -18.61 -21.47 -6.57
CA GLU A 60 -18.36 -22.71 -5.84
C GLU A 60 -18.22 -22.46 -4.33
N GLN A 61 -17.45 -21.44 -3.93
CA GLN A 61 -17.27 -21.10 -2.52
C GLN A 61 -18.56 -20.54 -1.90
N LEU A 62 -19.31 -19.71 -2.62
CA LEU A 62 -20.60 -19.18 -2.15
C LEU A 62 -21.63 -20.29 -1.94
N ASN A 63 -21.71 -21.27 -2.84
CA ASN A 63 -22.61 -22.41 -2.67
C ASN A 63 -22.19 -23.34 -1.52
N LYS A 64 -20.90 -23.37 -1.18
CA LYS A 64 -20.35 -24.24 -0.12
C LYS A 64 -20.42 -23.60 1.27
N LEU A 65 -19.93 -22.37 1.40
CA LEU A 65 -19.90 -21.59 2.64
C LEU A 65 -19.73 -20.11 2.27
N PRO A 66 -20.83 -19.34 2.17
CA PRO A 66 -20.77 -17.93 1.81
C PRO A 66 -19.97 -17.10 2.82
N PHE A 67 -20.08 -17.43 4.11
CA PHE A 67 -19.43 -16.70 5.18
C PHE A 67 -19.33 -17.53 6.46
N TYR A 68 -18.18 -17.42 7.13
CA TYR A 68 -18.04 -17.73 8.55
C TYR A 68 -16.94 -16.82 9.13
N HIS A 69 -17.04 -16.49 10.41
CA HIS A 69 -16.13 -15.54 11.04
C HIS A 69 -14.72 -16.14 11.30
N SER A 70 -13.70 -15.28 11.39
CA SER A 70 -12.31 -15.70 11.73
C SER A 70 -11.90 -15.40 13.18
N PHE A 71 -12.86 -15.09 14.06
CA PHE A 71 -12.59 -14.85 15.48
C PHE A 71 -12.22 -16.14 16.22
N TRP A 72 -11.45 -16.00 17.31
CA TRP A 72 -11.09 -17.07 18.24
C TRP A 72 -10.45 -18.31 17.59
N ASN A 73 -9.49 -18.12 16.68
CA ASN A 73 -8.80 -19.23 16.00
C ASN A 73 -9.74 -20.14 15.18
N ARG A 74 -10.83 -19.56 14.66
CA ARG A 74 -11.62 -20.15 13.57
C ARG A 74 -11.11 -19.55 12.25
N THR A 75 -11.14 -20.32 11.18
CA THR A 75 -10.78 -19.83 9.85
C THR A 75 -11.46 -20.69 8.79
N THR A 76 -11.40 -20.25 7.53
CA THR A 76 -11.86 -21.02 6.38
C THR A 76 -10.67 -21.61 5.62
N LYS A 77 -10.90 -22.70 4.90
CA LYS A 77 -9.86 -23.33 4.06
C LYS A 77 -9.29 -22.34 3.02
N PRO A 78 -10.10 -21.57 2.26
CA PRO A 78 -9.57 -20.58 1.32
C PRO A 78 -8.67 -19.53 1.98
N SER A 79 -9.03 -19.02 3.17
CA SER A 79 -8.20 -18.03 3.87
C SER A 79 -6.85 -18.61 4.31
N LEU A 80 -6.82 -19.89 4.72
CA LEU A 80 -5.58 -20.56 5.11
C LEU A 80 -4.66 -20.79 3.90
N GLU A 81 -5.21 -21.30 2.80
CA GLU A 81 -4.47 -21.54 1.56
C GLU A 81 -3.92 -20.23 0.98
N LEU A 82 -4.73 -19.17 0.95
CA LEU A 82 -4.29 -17.85 0.49
C LEU A 82 -3.18 -17.27 1.38
N ALA A 83 -3.28 -17.42 2.71
CA ALA A 83 -2.23 -16.95 3.61
C ALA A 83 -0.92 -17.72 3.40
N GLU A 84 -0.98 -19.04 3.19
CA GLU A 84 0.19 -19.86 2.88
C GLU A 84 0.83 -19.45 1.55
N GLU A 85 0.02 -19.25 0.51
CA GLU A 85 0.49 -18.83 -0.81
C GLU A 85 1.18 -17.47 -0.74
N ILE A 86 0.53 -16.47 -0.13
CA ILE A 86 1.10 -15.14 0.10
C ILE A 86 2.45 -15.24 0.81
N LEU A 87 2.52 -15.97 1.93
CA LEU A 87 3.76 -16.10 2.71
C LEU A 87 4.87 -16.80 1.93
N SER A 88 4.51 -17.67 0.98
CA SER A 88 5.48 -18.37 0.12
C SER A 88 6.14 -17.45 -0.92
N MET A 89 5.50 -16.31 -1.25
CA MET A 89 6.06 -15.32 -2.19
C MET A 89 7.20 -14.52 -1.56
N PHE A 90 7.24 -14.37 -0.23
CA PHE A 90 8.24 -13.56 0.46
C PHE A 90 9.46 -14.35 0.94
N THR A 91 10.62 -13.74 0.77
CA THR A 91 11.89 -14.27 1.27
C THR A 91 12.07 -14.04 2.78
N ALA A 92 11.50 -12.96 3.33
CA ALA A 92 11.54 -12.61 4.75
C ALA A 92 10.36 -13.24 5.52
N ARG A 93 10.54 -14.50 5.96
CA ARG A 93 9.43 -15.35 6.46
C ARG A 93 9.53 -15.83 7.91
N GLU A 94 10.60 -15.51 8.64
CA GLU A 94 10.86 -16.12 9.97
C GLU A 94 9.74 -15.86 11.00
N MET A 95 8.86 -14.87 10.80
CA MET A 95 7.64 -14.64 11.60
C MET A 95 6.47 -14.08 10.77
N GLY A 96 6.35 -14.48 9.51
CA GLY A 96 5.31 -13.96 8.61
C GLY A 96 3.89 -14.31 9.08
N LYS A 97 2.99 -13.32 9.05
CA LYS A 97 1.55 -13.48 9.30
C LYS A 97 0.77 -12.64 8.30
N VAL A 98 -0.38 -13.13 7.89
CA VAL A 98 -1.32 -12.42 7.02
C VAL A 98 -2.56 -12.05 7.82
N PHE A 99 -2.97 -10.80 7.72
CA PHE A 99 -4.21 -10.29 8.29
C PHE A 99 -5.06 -9.74 7.16
N PHE A 100 -6.23 -10.35 6.94
CA PHE A 100 -7.11 -9.99 5.82
C PHE A 100 -8.05 -8.85 6.20
N THR A 101 -8.25 -7.95 5.24
CA THR A 101 -9.19 -6.82 5.29
C THR A 101 -9.86 -6.67 3.93
N ASN A 102 -10.87 -5.81 3.82
CA ASN A 102 -11.60 -5.63 2.57
C ASN A 102 -11.11 -4.44 1.74
N SER A 103 -10.15 -3.64 2.23
CA SER A 103 -9.70 -2.46 1.51
C SER A 103 -8.27 -2.00 1.77
N GLY A 104 -7.81 -1.17 0.82
CA GLY A 104 -6.65 -0.27 0.88
C GLY A 104 -6.58 0.62 2.13
N SER A 105 -7.71 0.98 2.71
CA SER A 105 -7.73 1.85 3.89
C SER A 105 -7.67 1.02 5.19
N GLU A 106 -8.45 -0.06 5.27
CA GLU A 106 -8.56 -0.91 6.47
C GLU A 106 -7.24 -1.59 6.84
N ALA A 107 -6.46 -2.07 5.87
CA ALA A 107 -5.18 -2.69 6.21
C ALA A 107 -4.19 -1.65 6.75
N ASN A 108 -4.18 -0.41 6.25
CA ASN A 108 -3.29 0.65 6.78
C ASN A 108 -3.71 1.15 8.16
N ASP A 109 -5.01 1.25 8.43
CA ASP A 109 -5.49 1.50 9.80
C ASP A 109 -5.08 0.37 10.76
N SER A 110 -5.12 -0.88 10.27
CA SER A 110 -4.65 -2.04 11.03
C SER A 110 -3.14 -2.01 11.26
N GLN A 111 -2.33 -1.57 10.27
CA GLN A 111 -0.88 -1.37 10.43
C GLN A 111 -0.58 -0.41 11.58
N VAL A 112 -1.26 0.74 11.61
CA VAL A 112 -1.05 1.75 12.67
C VAL A 112 -1.31 1.14 14.05
N LYS A 113 -2.41 0.41 14.21
CA LYS A 113 -2.74 -0.29 15.45
C LYS A 113 -1.70 -1.35 15.84
N LEU A 114 -1.24 -2.16 14.89
CA LEU A 114 -0.24 -3.20 15.13
C LEU A 114 1.10 -2.61 15.56
N VAL A 115 1.56 -1.55 14.91
CA VAL A 115 2.80 -0.85 15.27
C VAL A 115 2.70 -0.17 16.63
N TRP A 116 1.57 0.45 16.96
CA TRP A 116 1.35 1.01 18.28
C TRP A 116 1.35 -0.07 19.37
N TYR A 117 0.68 -1.19 19.11
CA TYR A 117 0.66 -2.33 20.03
C TYR A 117 2.06 -2.90 20.23
N TYR A 118 2.81 -3.09 19.13
CA TYR A 118 4.21 -3.54 19.15
C TYR A 118 5.06 -2.65 20.05
N ASN A 119 5.01 -1.33 19.89
CA ASN A 119 5.80 -0.41 20.70
C ASN A 119 5.36 -0.40 22.18
N ASN A 120 4.06 -0.49 22.47
CA ASN A 120 3.57 -0.63 23.83
C ASN A 120 4.06 -1.92 24.51
N ALA A 121 4.01 -3.05 23.79
CA ALA A 121 4.48 -4.34 24.30
C ALA A 121 5.98 -4.34 24.60
N LEU A 122 6.76 -3.49 23.92
CA LEU A 122 8.18 -3.28 24.17
C LEU A 122 8.48 -2.21 25.24
N GLY A 123 7.46 -1.66 25.91
CA GLY A 123 7.63 -0.62 26.92
C GLY A 123 7.99 0.77 26.36
N ARG A 124 7.66 1.04 25.09
CA ARG A 124 7.94 2.32 24.40
C ARG A 124 6.63 3.07 24.09
N PRO A 125 5.91 3.58 25.11
CA PRO A 125 4.58 4.16 24.92
C PRO A 125 4.59 5.45 24.09
N ASN A 126 5.72 6.16 24.01
CA ASN A 126 5.83 7.42 23.26
C ASN A 126 6.17 7.21 21.78
N LYS A 127 6.65 6.02 21.39
CA LYS A 127 7.04 5.69 20.01
C LYS A 127 5.81 5.38 19.15
N LYS A 128 5.15 6.44 18.66
CA LYS A 128 3.79 6.40 18.06
C LYS A 128 3.64 7.14 16.75
N LYS A 129 4.52 8.09 16.45
CA LYS A 129 4.41 8.91 15.24
C LYS A 129 4.72 8.10 13.99
N PHE A 130 4.07 8.47 12.89
CA PHE A 130 4.28 7.89 11.57
C PHE A 130 4.84 8.96 10.64
N ILE A 131 5.80 8.58 9.81
CA ILE A 131 6.25 9.42 8.70
C ILE A 131 5.73 8.79 7.40
N ALA A 132 4.89 9.53 6.70
CA ALA A 132 4.51 9.27 5.32
C ALA A 132 5.19 10.28 4.40
N ARG A 133 4.84 10.31 3.11
CA ARG A 133 5.47 11.20 2.11
C ARG A 133 4.43 12.12 1.50
N SER A 134 4.84 13.33 1.15
CA SER A 134 4.04 14.23 0.33
C SER A 134 3.68 13.57 -1.00
N LYS A 135 2.43 13.72 -1.45
CA LYS A 135 1.81 13.02 -2.61
C LYS A 135 1.60 11.51 -2.48
N ALA A 136 1.94 10.87 -1.37
CA ALA A 136 1.62 9.45 -1.19
C ALA A 136 0.10 9.23 -1.07
N TYR A 137 -0.38 8.04 -1.41
CA TYR A 137 -1.76 7.62 -1.14
C TYR A 137 -1.77 6.33 -0.34
N HIS A 138 -2.40 6.38 0.84
CA HIS A 138 -2.48 5.26 1.77
C HIS A 138 -3.93 4.90 2.12
N GLY A 139 -4.92 5.55 1.52
CA GLY A 139 -6.35 5.30 1.75
C GLY A 139 -7.12 6.55 2.16
N SER A 140 -8.38 6.32 2.53
CA SER A 140 -9.40 7.36 2.73
C SER A 140 -10.24 7.20 4.01
N THR A 141 -9.91 6.25 4.90
CA THR A 141 -10.42 6.28 6.29
C THR A 141 -9.69 7.35 7.10
N LEU A 142 -10.14 7.73 8.30
CA LEU A 142 -9.55 8.84 9.05
C LEU A 142 -8.03 8.72 9.26
N ILE A 143 -7.56 7.53 9.67
CA ILE A 143 -6.13 7.27 9.90
C ILE A 143 -5.39 7.17 8.57
N SER A 144 -5.83 6.33 7.64
CA SER A 144 -5.18 6.18 6.34
C SER A 144 -5.18 7.45 5.48
N ALA A 145 -6.21 8.30 5.58
CA ALA A 145 -6.27 9.62 4.97
C ALA A 145 -5.27 10.58 5.61
N SER A 146 -5.01 10.46 6.92
CA SER A 146 -3.92 11.21 7.56
C SER A 146 -2.56 10.81 6.97
N LEU A 147 -2.34 9.51 6.75
CA LEU A 147 -1.13 8.98 6.11
C LEU A 147 -1.01 9.46 4.65
N THR A 148 -2.11 9.53 3.91
CA THR A 148 -2.15 10.08 2.55
C THR A 148 -1.61 11.50 2.52
N GLY A 149 -0.67 11.78 1.60
CA GLY A 149 -0.03 13.09 1.42
C GLY A 149 -0.69 13.94 0.33
N LEU A 150 -2.00 13.76 0.09
CA LEU A 150 -2.78 14.49 -0.91
C LEU A 150 -3.74 15.46 -0.22
N PRO A 151 -3.61 16.80 -0.43
CA PRO A 151 -4.41 17.80 0.28
C PRO A 151 -5.93 17.63 0.12
N ALA A 152 -6.40 17.09 -1.01
CA ALA A 152 -7.82 16.87 -1.25
C ALA A 152 -8.48 15.90 -0.26
N LEU A 153 -7.69 15.01 0.37
CA LEU A 153 -8.18 14.11 1.42
C LEU A 153 -8.13 14.75 2.83
N HIS A 154 -7.52 15.93 2.96
CA HIS A 154 -7.36 16.61 4.25
C HIS A 154 -8.28 17.81 4.42
N GLN A 155 -8.48 18.56 3.34
CA GLN A 155 -9.28 19.77 3.33
C GLN A 155 -10.69 19.48 3.86
N LYS A 156 -11.08 20.23 4.91
CA LYS A 156 -12.40 20.14 5.56
C LYS A 156 -12.65 18.84 6.35
N PHE A 157 -11.61 18.06 6.63
CA PHE A 157 -11.69 16.83 7.44
C PHE A 157 -10.84 16.87 8.72
N ASP A 158 -10.24 18.02 9.05
CA ASP A 158 -9.34 18.22 10.20
C ASP A 158 -8.17 17.22 10.24
N LEU A 159 -7.63 16.94 9.05
CA LEU A 159 -6.50 16.04 8.83
C LEU A 159 -5.24 16.81 8.36
N PRO A 160 -4.04 16.24 8.54
CA PRO A 160 -3.73 14.93 9.13
C PRO A 160 -3.84 14.90 10.67
N ALA A 161 -4.05 13.70 11.23
CA ALA A 161 -3.99 13.49 12.67
C ALA A 161 -2.60 13.86 13.25
N PRO A 162 -2.50 14.35 14.50
CA PRO A 162 -1.25 14.90 15.06
C PRO A 162 -0.05 13.93 15.12
N PHE A 163 -0.28 12.62 15.06
CA PHE A 163 0.79 11.62 15.07
C PHE A 163 1.36 11.33 13.67
N VAL A 164 0.80 11.90 12.62
CA VAL A 164 1.26 11.69 11.25
C VAL A 164 2.03 12.91 10.75
N LEU A 165 3.21 12.63 10.21
CA LEU A 165 4.11 13.60 9.60
C LEU A 165 4.29 13.24 8.12
N HIS A 166 4.59 14.23 7.29
CA HIS A 166 4.93 14.01 5.88
C HIS A 166 6.34 14.53 5.59
N THR A 167 7.19 13.66 5.06
CA THR A 167 8.48 14.05 4.46
C THR A 167 8.32 14.40 2.97
N ASP A 168 9.43 14.67 2.30
CA ASP A 168 9.47 15.08 0.90
C ASP A 168 8.84 14.05 -0.06
N CYS A 169 8.38 14.57 -1.19
CA CYS A 169 7.93 13.74 -2.32
C CYS A 169 9.15 13.31 -3.16
N PRO A 170 9.38 12.01 -3.40
CA PRO A 170 10.49 11.51 -4.20
C PRO A 170 10.27 11.66 -5.72
N HIS A 171 9.78 12.82 -6.16
CA HIS A 171 9.52 13.12 -7.57
C HIS A 171 10.68 13.92 -8.17
N TYR A 172 11.70 13.23 -8.66
CA TYR A 172 12.91 13.85 -9.22
C TYR A 172 12.60 14.91 -10.28
N TRP A 173 11.78 14.58 -11.27
CA TRP A 173 11.41 15.50 -12.35
C TRP A 173 10.81 16.84 -11.86
N ARG A 174 10.14 16.86 -10.71
CA ARG A 174 9.54 18.08 -10.14
C ARG A 174 10.34 18.77 -9.06
N PHE A 175 11.16 18.04 -8.29
CA PHE A 175 11.75 18.56 -7.06
C PHE A 175 13.28 18.48 -7.01
N HIS A 176 13.94 18.05 -8.08
CA HIS A 176 15.40 18.18 -8.20
C HIS A 176 15.81 19.66 -8.31
N LEU A 177 16.99 19.98 -7.77
CA LEU A 177 17.63 21.27 -7.96
C LEU A 177 18.37 21.31 -9.32
N PRO A 178 18.60 22.49 -9.91
CA PRO A 178 19.39 22.61 -11.13
C PRO A 178 20.77 21.97 -10.97
N GLY A 179 21.10 21.01 -11.84
CA GLY A 179 22.36 20.28 -11.82
C GLY A 179 22.43 19.09 -10.84
N GLU A 180 21.38 18.85 -10.05
CA GLU A 180 21.31 17.71 -9.12
C GLU A 180 20.99 16.42 -9.87
N THR A 181 21.80 15.39 -9.68
CA THR A 181 21.55 14.04 -10.20
C THR A 181 20.48 13.29 -9.38
N GLU A 182 19.90 12.22 -9.92
CA GLU A 182 18.93 11.40 -9.18
C GLU A 182 19.48 10.85 -7.85
N GLU A 183 20.76 10.49 -7.82
CA GLU A 183 21.39 9.95 -6.61
C GLU A 183 21.65 11.04 -5.57
N GLU A 184 22.06 12.24 -5.98
CA GLU A 184 22.20 13.39 -5.10
C GLU A 184 20.84 13.83 -4.54
N PHE A 185 19.81 13.84 -5.38
CA PHE A 185 18.43 14.06 -4.98
C PHE A 185 18.00 13.03 -3.91
N ALA A 186 18.24 11.75 -4.15
CA ALA A 186 17.95 10.69 -3.17
C ALA A 186 18.72 10.88 -1.85
N THR A 187 19.99 11.32 -1.90
CA THR A 187 20.78 11.66 -0.71
C THR A 187 20.16 12.81 0.06
N ARG A 188 19.74 13.87 -0.64
CA ARG A 188 19.09 15.02 -0.01
C ARG A 188 17.78 14.63 0.66
N LEU A 189 16.93 13.82 0.02
CA LEU A 189 15.68 13.36 0.65
C LEU A 189 15.93 12.48 1.88
N ALA A 190 16.95 11.60 1.84
CA ALA A 190 17.32 10.80 3.00
C ALA A 190 17.83 11.68 4.16
N LYS A 191 18.60 12.73 3.86
CA LYS A 191 19.02 13.73 4.85
C LYS A 191 17.82 14.48 5.43
N ASN A 192 16.90 14.95 4.60
CA ASN A 192 15.70 15.65 5.06
C ASN A 192 14.81 14.76 5.95
N LEU A 193 14.68 13.48 5.62
CA LEU A 193 14.02 12.49 6.47
C LEU A 193 14.73 12.35 7.82
N GLU A 194 16.06 12.24 7.83
CA GLU A 194 16.84 12.18 9.07
C GLU A 194 16.70 13.46 9.92
N ASP A 195 16.76 14.63 9.29
CA ASP A 195 16.56 15.92 9.97
C ASP A 195 15.16 16.01 10.62
N LEU A 196 14.12 15.52 9.92
CA LEU A 196 12.76 15.43 10.47
C LEU A 196 12.70 14.46 11.66
N ILE A 197 13.36 13.30 11.55
CA ILE A 197 13.41 12.30 12.62
C ILE A 197 14.08 12.89 13.88
N LEU A 198 15.18 13.62 13.71
CA LEU A 198 15.89 14.26 14.81
C LEU A 198 15.07 15.39 15.44
N LYS A 199 14.39 16.20 14.62
CA LYS A 199 13.51 17.28 15.08
C LYS A 199 12.35 16.77 15.94
N GLU A 200 11.76 15.65 15.55
CA GLU A 200 10.57 15.08 16.20
C GLU A 200 10.90 14.11 17.33
N GLU A 201 12.20 13.94 17.61
CA GLU A 201 12.79 12.98 18.53
C GLU A 201 12.60 11.52 18.06
N PRO A 202 13.71 10.79 17.75
CA PRO A 202 13.63 9.43 17.19
C PRO A 202 12.81 8.44 18.03
N GLU A 203 12.81 8.61 19.35
CA GLU A 203 12.08 7.77 20.30
C GLU A 203 10.56 7.94 20.22
N THR A 204 10.07 8.96 19.51
CA THR A 204 8.63 9.17 19.31
C THR A 204 8.13 8.60 17.97
N ILE A 205 9.03 8.26 17.04
CA ILE A 205 8.66 7.81 15.68
C ILE A 205 8.67 6.29 15.61
N ALA A 206 7.51 5.72 15.28
CA ALA A 206 7.26 4.29 15.26
C ALA A 206 7.53 3.65 13.90
N ALA A 207 7.09 4.30 12.82
CA ALA A 207 7.18 3.73 11.49
C ALA A 207 7.28 4.80 10.40
N PHE A 208 7.89 4.39 9.30
CA PHE A 208 7.86 5.06 8.01
C PHE A 208 7.04 4.20 7.05
N ILE A 209 6.08 4.79 6.34
CA ILE A 209 5.23 4.11 5.35
C ILE A 209 5.48 4.66 3.95
N ALA A 210 5.64 3.76 2.98
CA ALA A 210 5.88 4.12 1.60
C ALA A 210 5.35 3.09 0.60
N GLU A 211 4.69 3.58 -0.44
CA GLU A 211 4.52 2.86 -1.70
C GLU A 211 5.87 2.75 -2.44
N PRO A 212 6.25 1.57 -2.97
CA PRO A 212 7.43 1.44 -3.85
C PRO A 212 7.40 2.39 -5.04
N VAL A 213 6.26 2.49 -5.71
CA VAL A 213 5.95 3.50 -6.74
C VAL A 213 4.68 4.21 -6.29
N MET A 214 4.66 5.55 -6.26
CA MET A 214 3.45 6.27 -5.87
C MET A 214 2.41 6.18 -6.99
N GLY A 215 1.25 5.58 -6.71
CA GLY A 215 0.17 5.42 -7.68
C GLY A 215 -0.61 6.71 -7.88
N ALA A 216 -1.58 6.96 -7.00
CA ALA A 216 -2.47 8.12 -7.08
C ALA A 216 -1.76 9.48 -6.93
N GLY A 217 -0.52 9.48 -6.41
CA GLY A 217 0.35 10.66 -6.39
C GLY A 217 0.79 11.15 -7.79
N GLY A 218 0.62 10.32 -8.81
CA GLY A 218 0.91 10.64 -10.22
C GLY A 218 1.88 9.69 -10.90
N VAL A 219 1.85 8.39 -10.56
CA VAL A 219 2.74 7.35 -11.14
C VAL A 219 4.21 7.76 -11.02
N ILE A 220 4.67 7.95 -9.78
CA ILE A 220 5.99 8.52 -9.49
C ILE A 220 6.94 7.39 -9.06
N PRO A 221 7.87 6.95 -9.95
CA PRO A 221 8.94 6.05 -9.55
C PRO A 221 9.92 6.78 -8.61
N PRO A 222 10.51 6.08 -7.64
CA PRO A 222 11.51 6.65 -6.76
C PRO A 222 12.81 6.92 -7.55
N PRO A 223 13.61 7.93 -7.16
CA PRO A 223 14.91 8.14 -7.77
C PRO A 223 15.85 6.97 -7.43
N LYS A 224 16.88 6.78 -8.26
CA LYS A 224 17.91 5.75 -8.00
C LYS A 224 18.44 5.84 -6.57
N THR A 225 18.69 4.69 -5.95
CA THR A 225 19.22 4.54 -4.57
C THR A 225 18.32 5.05 -3.43
N TYR A 226 17.12 5.58 -3.73
CA TYR A 226 16.23 6.17 -2.73
C TYR A 226 15.93 5.23 -1.56
N PHE A 227 15.42 4.02 -1.85
CA PHE A 227 15.04 3.09 -0.79
C PHE A 227 16.22 2.53 -0.02
N ASP A 228 17.39 2.37 -0.64
CA ASP A 228 18.60 1.95 0.10
C ASP A 228 18.98 3.01 1.14
N LYS A 229 18.95 4.28 0.75
CA LYS A 229 19.26 5.42 1.62
C LYS A 229 18.21 5.62 2.71
N VAL A 230 16.93 5.55 2.36
CA VAL A 230 15.82 5.67 3.33
C VAL A 230 15.83 4.51 4.33
N GLN A 231 16.00 3.27 3.86
CA GLN A 231 16.09 2.10 4.73
C GLN A 231 17.27 2.21 5.71
N ALA A 232 18.42 2.71 5.26
CA ALA A 232 19.56 2.96 6.15
C ALA A 232 19.22 3.97 7.26
N VAL A 233 18.53 5.06 6.93
CA VAL A 233 18.09 6.09 7.90
C VAL A 233 17.10 5.52 8.90
N VAL A 234 15.99 4.90 8.46
CA VAL A 234 14.97 4.39 9.39
C VAL A 234 15.52 3.28 10.29
N LYS A 235 16.42 2.44 9.76
CA LYS A 235 17.10 1.38 10.52
C LYS A 235 18.03 1.93 11.59
N LYS A 236 18.71 3.05 11.34
CA LYS A 236 19.58 3.72 12.33
C LYS A 236 18.82 4.13 13.59
N TYR A 237 17.53 4.46 13.47
CA TYR A 237 16.69 4.98 14.55
C TYR A 237 15.63 3.99 15.06
N ASP A 238 15.77 2.70 14.71
CA ASP A 238 14.82 1.63 15.05
C ASP A 238 13.36 1.99 14.70
N ILE A 239 13.17 2.54 13.49
CA ILE A 239 11.87 2.89 12.92
C ILE A 239 11.45 1.76 11.98
N LEU A 240 10.23 1.25 12.13
CA LEU A 240 9.70 0.20 11.25
C LEU A 240 9.48 0.74 9.83
N PHE A 241 9.75 -0.09 8.83
CA PHE A 241 9.45 0.24 7.43
C PHE A 241 8.20 -0.52 6.98
N ILE A 242 7.18 0.19 6.54
CA ILE A 242 5.94 -0.36 5.99
C ILE A 242 5.93 -0.13 4.48
N ALA A 243 5.94 -1.21 3.71
CA ALA A 243 5.78 -1.17 2.26
C ALA A 243 4.28 -1.24 1.91
N ASP A 244 3.71 -0.15 1.38
CA ASP A 244 2.32 -0.12 0.93
C ASP A 244 2.20 -0.58 -0.53
N GLU A 245 1.83 -1.84 -0.71
CA GLU A 245 1.90 -2.53 -2.00
C GLU A 245 0.55 -2.60 -2.74
N VAL A 246 -0.53 -1.94 -2.26
CA VAL A 246 -1.90 -2.08 -2.82
C VAL A 246 -1.98 -2.07 -4.34
N SER A 247 -1.29 -1.12 -4.98
CA SER A 247 -1.32 -0.94 -6.43
C SER A 247 -0.08 -1.49 -7.14
N ASN A 248 0.93 -1.93 -6.39
CA ASN A 248 2.23 -2.34 -6.92
C ASN A 248 2.38 -3.88 -6.98
N THR A 249 1.47 -4.62 -6.32
CA THR A 249 1.42 -6.08 -6.38
C THR A 249 1.09 -6.61 -7.78
N LEU A 250 1.93 -7.55 -8.25
CA LEU A 250 1.77 -8.49 -9.39
C LEU A 250 2.34 -8.11 -10.77
N SER A 251 2.79 -6.89 -11.04
CA SER A 251 3.35 -6.57 -12.37
C SER A 251 4.88 -6.74 -12.49
N HIS A 252 5.63 -6.72 -11.38
CA HIS A 252 7.10 -6.81 -11.42
C HIS A 252 7.69 -8.22 -11.20
N GLU A 253 7.04 -9.12 -10.48
CA GLU A 253 7.59 -10.46 -10.21
C GLU A 253 7.28 -11.53 -11.26
N ILE A 254 6.34 -11.29 -12.19
CA ILE A 254 6.08 -12.25 -13.30
C ILE A 254 7.33 -12.42 -14.20
N LYS A 255 8.37 -11.59 -14.05
CA LYS A 255 9.64 -11.73 -14.79
C LYS A 255 10.70 -12.65 -14.18
N GLN A 256 10.49 -13.31 -13.03
CA GLN A 256 11.48 -14.28 -12.53
C GLN A 256 10.85 -15.52 -11.90
N ARG A 257 10.38 -16.47 -12.73
CA ARG A 257 10.34 -17.88 -12.31
C ARG A 257 11.78 -18.37 -12.18
N PRO A 258 12.28 -18.73 -10.98
CA PRO A 258 13.62 -19.26 -10.85
C PRO A 258 13.66 -20.66 -11.45
N THR A 259 14.42 -20.84 -12.54
CA THR A 259 14.82 -22.16 -12.98
C THR A 259 15.62 -22.82 -11.86
N LYS A 260 15.26 -24.08 -11.54
CA LYS A 260 15.93 -24.91 -10.52
C LYS A 260 17.45 -24.94 -10.78
N ARG A 261 18.25 -24.15 -10.06
CA ARG A 261 19.65 -24.47 -9.71
C ARG A 261 20.26 -23.43 -8.76
N LYS A 262 21.04 -23.96 -7.82
CA LYS A 262 21.92 -23.30 -6.84
C LYS A 262 21.23 -22.79 -5.56
N ARG A 263 21.04 -23.75 -4.65
CA ARG A 263 21.15 -23.53 -3.20
C ARG A 263 22.61 -23.26 -2.87
N GLU A 264 22.86 -22.17 -2.16
CA GLU A 264 23.91 -21.96 -1.15
C GLU A 264 24.15 -20.46 -1.06
N PHE A 265 23.58 -19.80 -0.06
CA PHE A 265 24.25 -18.66 0.57
C PHE A 265 23.77 -18.52 2.02
N THR A 266 24.73 -18.14 2.85
CA THR A 266 24.85 -18.27 4.30
C THR A 266 23.81 -17.52 5.12
N ALA A 267 23.35 -18.17 6.20
CA ALA A 267 22.54 -17.60 7.25
C ALA A 267 23.34 -16.63 8.14
N LYS A 268 22.92 -15.36 8.22
CA LYS A 268 23.05 -14.44 9.37
C LYS A 268 22.52 -13.05 9.01
N ARG A 269 21.38 -12.65 9.60
CA ARG A 269 20.91 -11.27 9.97
C ARG A 269 19.37 -11.31 10.06
N LYS A 270 18.81 -11.58 11.24
CA LYS A 270 18.28 -10.63 12.26
C LYS A 270 17.17 -9.69 11.74
N ARG A 271 15.92 -10.11 12.02
CA ARG A 271 14.69 -9.33 12.28
C ARG A 271 14.35 -8.24 11.25
N GLU A 272 13.62 -8.64 10.21
CA GLU A 272 12.85 -7.71 9.38
C GLU A 272 11.39 -8.20 9.32
N PHE A 273 10.50 -7.48 10.01
CA PHE A 273 9.05 -7.61 9.81
C PHE A 273 8.71 -6.77 8.58
N LEU A 274 8.71 -7.40 7.40
CA LEU A 274 8.07 -6.84 6.22
C LEU A 274 6.58 -7.20 6.31
N LEU A 275 5.74 -6.28 6.78
CA LEU A 275 4.29 -6.43 6.58
C LEU A 275 3.99 -6.05 5.13
N CYS A 276 4.07 -7.04 4.26
CA CYS A 276 3.63 -6.92 2.88
C CYS A 276 2.14 -7.24 2.76
N ARG A 277 1.47 -6.57 1.84
CA ARG A 277 0.02 -6.36 1.85
C ARG A 277 -0.64 -7.04 0.65
N TYR A 278 -1.76 -7.72 0.90
CA TYR A 278 -2.65 -8.22 -0.14
C TYR A 278 -4.09 -7.84 0.23
N CYS A 279 -4.79 -7.24 -0.72
CA CYS A 279 -6.26 -7.18 -0.76
C CYS A 279 -6.72 -8.24 -1.75
#